data_AF-A0A836UD39-F1
#
_entry.id   AF-A0A836UD39-F1
#
_cell.length_a   1.000
_cell.length_b   1.000
_cell.length_c   1.000
_cell.angle_alpha   90.00
_cell.angle_beta   90.00
_cell.angle_gamma   90.00
#
_symmetry.space_group_name_H-M   'P 1'
#
loop_
_entity.id
_entity.type
_entity.pdbx_description
1 polymer ?
#
loop_
_entity_poly.entity_id
_entity_poly.type
_entity_poly.pdbx_seq_one_letter_code
_entity_poly.pdbx_strand_id
1 'polypeptide(L)'
;MIWGANRARRYTGPTDPEVGVVRVDDRAGNPLAILLNYSCHPVVLGSGNRQLTADYPGYACAYLERQFPGTVALFLQGADGDLDPYIDVQNDFAPARDQGEELGREVERVVRALGPYRQGQPQALELNPLIELTHYQHTFEGFYDRSQSIETPFSLLRIGDRLAFLNLPGEPFVELQLDLKDRSPLPFTFLIGYANGYAGYFPTLKAHREGGYGANSGGTMHLEPAAGETMVARALETLTASFWEQALPKVVVGGSVTRLRSIVRPPLLQADAPMTVTVDLSQLGGSAKEELTPTEDGSFSLDAEFPLAAPAGRHEIWFTVVQQTSTGPYVTRVSQTLSVLPGSDLIPLKGELASGWRLETSPAVNAEEIGIFDGRAAQTFQVDSAAMAAWAATWSIDLTRHEPFSLSGYRSLRLAFHAGTLVAPREPWLALYLGERRIDLRGKIDLENSEWQTVELALDPNAQESLIRQIRLWGNLSGRFFLGELRLVSALSPTTAAPVPATAPRSFRLLPAYPNPFNGTTTIRFDLPSSVEVNLTLYNLTGQRLVTLVSGMREAGGYSIGWDGTDDAGRALVSGMYFYNLTAGDLSETRKLILLR
;
A
#
# COMPACT_ATOMS: atom_id res chain seq x y z
N MET A 1 -7.83 -17.14 32.59
CA MET A 1 -6.91 -18.29 32.84
C MET A 1 -5.99 -17.96 34.00
N ILE A 2 -5.94 -18.78 35.05
CA ILE A 2 -4.74 -18.89 35.91
C ILE A 2 -4.27 -20.32 35.71
N TRP A 3 -3.68 -20.58 34.56
CA TRP A 3 -3.59 -21.97 34.11
C TRP A 3 -2.62 -22.77 35.04
N GLY A 4 -1.70 -22.08 35.74
CA GLY A 4 -0.76 -22.54 36.79
C GLY A 4 -1.20 -23.70 37.70
N ALA A 5 -2.33 -23.54 38.36
CA ALA A 5 -2.86 -24.52 39.31
C ALA A 5 -3.64 -25.69 38.63
N ASN A 6 -3.59 -25.79 37.30
CA ASN A 6 -4.60 -26.52 36.52
C ASN A 6 -4.00 -27.50 35.48
N ARG A 7 -3.17 -28.44 35.97
CA ARG A 7 -2.66 -29.58 35.17
C ARG A 7 -3.76 -30.48 34.56
N ALA A 8 -5.01 -30.30 34.97
CA ALA A 8 -6.17 -31.04 34.50
C ALA A 8 -6.96 -30.35 33.37
N ARG A 9 -6.48 -29.22 32.83
CA ARG A 9 -7.15 -28.43 31.77
C ARG A 9 -8.62 -28.08 32.07
N ARG A 10 -8.97 -27.86 33.34
CA ARG A 10 -10.32 -27.42 33.72
C ARG A 10 -10.60 -26.04 33.12
N TYR A 11 -11.81 -25.81 32.63
CA TYR A 11 -12.20 -24.47 32.16
C TYR A 11 -12.18 -23.49 33.35
N THR A 12 -11.54 -22.31 33.19
CA THR A 12 -11.27 -21.35 34.28
C THR A 12 -11.70 -19.93 33.92
N GLY A 13 -12.88 -19.82 33.32
CA GLY A 13 -13.39 -18.59 32.69
C GLY A 13 -13.21 -18.59 31.17
N PRO A 14 -13.76 -17.58 30.47
CA PRO A 14 -13.58 -17.41 29.03
C PRO A 14 -12.10 -17.24 28.66
N THR A 15 -11.75 -17.65 27.45
CA THR A 15 -10.38 -17.67 26.91
C THR A 15 -10.44 -17.59 25.40
N ASP A 16 -9.50 -16.88 24.78
CA ASP A 16 -9.24 -17.03 23.35
C ASP A 16 -8.00 -17.93 23.17
N PRO A 17 -8.17 -19.18 22.71
CA PRO A 17 -7.05 -20.10 22.49
C PRO A 17 -6.38 -19.92 21.12
N GLU A 18 -6.87 -19.01 20.28
CA GLU A 18 -6.37 -18.84 18.92
C GLU A 18 -5.17 -17.89 18.87
N VAL A 19 -4.25 -18.14 17.94
CA VAL A 19 -3.26 -17.16 17.51
C VAL A 19 -3.63 -16.64 16.12
N GLY A 20 -3.89 -15.34 16.04
CA GLY A 20 -4.07 -14.65 14.76
C GLY A 20 -2.74 -14.50 14.05
N VAL A 21 -2.70 -14.74 12.73
CA VAL A 21 -1.46 -14.62 11.94
C VAL A 21 -1.76 -13.88 10.63
N VAL A 22 -1.04 -12.79 10.37
CA VAL A 22 -1.04 -12.10 9.08
C VAL A 22 0.37 -12.14 8.50
N ARG A 23 0.50 -12.68 7.29
CA ARG A 23 1.75 -12.77 6.53
C ARG A 23 1.74 -11.73 5.40
N VAL A 24 2.82 -10.97 5.28
CA VAL A 24 3.06 -10.01 4.19
C VAL A 24 4.26 -10.49 3.39
N ASP A 25 4.10 -10.71 2.09
CA ASP A 25 5.17 -11.16 1.18
C ASP A 25 5.61 -10.06 0.21
N ASP A 26 6.84 -10.17 -0.30
CA ASP A 26 7.29 -9.45 -1.49
C ASP A 26 6.71 -10.06 -2.78
N ARG A 27 7.01 -9.44 -3.93
CA ARG A 27 6.56 -9.91 -5.25
C ARG A 27 7.16 -11.26 -5.69
N ALA A 28 8.20 -11.74 -5.01
CA ALA A 28 8.81 -13.06 -5.24
C ALA A 28 8.25 -14.14 -4.28
N GLY A 29 7.41 -13.76 -3.30
CA GLY A 29 6.81 -14.66 -2.32
C GLY A 29 7.64 -14.85 -1.04
N ASN A 30 8.66 -14.02 -0.81
CA ASN A 30 9.44 -14.03 0.43
C ASN A 30 8.71 -13.21 1.51
N PRO A 31 8.60 -13.71 2.75
CA PRO A 31 7.94 -12.97 3.83
C PRO A 31 8.74 -11.72 4.23
N LEU A 32 8.10 -10.56 4.13
CA LEU A 32 8.59 -9.27 4.61
C LEU A 32 8.19 -9.02 6.07
N ALA A 33 6.96 -9.39 6.44
CA ALA A 33 6.49 -9.28 7.82
C ALA A 33 5.57 -10.44 8.22
N ILE A 34 5.64 -10.82 9.50
CA ILE A 34 4.71 -11.73 10.16
C ILE A 34 4.13 -11.01 11.38
N LEU A 35 2.83 -10.74 11.36
CA LEU A 35 2.10 -10.20 12.49
C LEU A 35 1.44 -11.37 13.23
N LEU A 36 1.60 -11.43 14.55
CA LEU A 36 0.98 -12.45 15.41
C LEU A 36 0.12 -11.78 16.49
N ASN A 37 -1.17 -12.13 16.57
CA ASN A 37 -2.11 -11.60 17.56
C ASN A 37 -2.47 -12.68 18.58
N TYR A 38 -2.28 -12.40 19.87
CA TYR A 38 -2.49 -13.37 20.94
C TYR A 38 -2.87 -12.67 22.25
N SER A 39 -3.77 -13.29 23.02
CA SER A 39 -4.39 -12.70 24.22
C SER A 39 -3.80 -13.29 25.51
N CYS A 40 -2.73 -12.69 26.04
CA CYS A 40 -2.10 -13.09 27.31
C CYS A 40 -1.15 -12.01 27.83
N HIS A 41 -1.22 -11.64 29.11
CA HIS A 41 -0.33 -10.64 29.69
C HIS A 41 1.17 -11.03 29.56
N PRO A 42 2.06 -10.12 29.13
CA PRO A 42 3.50 -10.33 29.05
C PRO A 42 4.19 -10.13 30.41
N VAL A 43 3.76 -10.91 31.42
CA VAL A 43 4.14 -10.73 32.83
C VAL A 43 4.95 -11.88 33.42
N VAL A 44 5.51 -12.77 32.59
CA VAL A 44 6.23 -13.97 33.06
C VAL A 44 7.39 -13.60 33.99
N LEU A 45 8.12 -12.51 33.70
CA LEU A 45 9.29 -12.08 34.46
C LEU A 45 9.00 -11.23 35.70
N GLY A 46 7.76 -10.79 35.90
CA GLY A 46 7.31 -10.15 37.14
C GLY A 46 7.97 -8.82 37.54
N SER A 47 7.57 -8.34 38.72
CA SER A 47 8.09 -7.12 39.35
C SER A 47 9.43 -7.30 40.10
N GLY A 48 9.88 -8.55 40.28
CA GLY A 48 11.18 -8.84 40.88
C GLY A 48 12.33 -8.76 39.86
N ASN A 49 12.06 -8.99 38.57
CA ASN A 49 13.00 -8.71 37.49
C ASN A 49 13.25 -7.19 37.38
N ARG A 50 14.51 -6.82 37.15
CA ARG A 50 14.94 -5.42 36.96
C ARG A 50 15.69 -5.19 35.64
N GLN A 51 15.74 -6.20 34.77
CA GLN A 51 16.34 -6.12 33.46
C GLN A 51 15.28 -5.77 32.42
N LEU A 52 15.62 -4.89 31.48
CA LEU A 52 14.77 -4.58 30.33
C LEU A 52 14.58 -5.85 29.48
N THR A 53 13.33 -6.13 29.15
CA THR A 53 12.89 -7.36 28.48
C THR A 53 11.62 -7.06 27.68
N ALA A 54 11.40 -7.83 26.62
CA ALA A 54 10.13 -7.85 25.88
C ALA A 54 9.32 -9.11 26.22
N ASP A 55 9.64 -9.77 27.35
CA ASP A 55 9.02 -10.98 27.91
C ASP A 55 8.82 -12.10 26.85
N TYR A 56 7.82 -12.98 27.03
CA TYR A 56 7.55 -14.05 26.06
C TYR A 56 7.25 -13.55 24.62
N PRO A 57 6.59 -12.39 24.37
CA PRO A 57 6.41 -11.86 23.02
C PRO A 57 7.72 -11.61 22.28
N GLY A 58 8.72 -11.04 22.95
CA GLY A 58 10.04 -10.82 22.38
C GLY A 58 10.73 -12.11 21.95
N TYR A 59 10.59 -13.17 22.74
CA TYR A 59 11.11 -14.49 22.37
C TYR A 59 10.35 -15.12 21.21
N ALA A 60 9.03 -14.92 21.10
CA ALA A 60 8.24 -15.36 19.94
C ALA A 60 8.66 -14.66 18.65
N CYS A 61 8.80 -13.33 18.66
CA CYS A 61 9.30 -12.56 17.52
C CYS A 61 10.72 -12.99 17.13
N ALA A 62 11.65 -13.02 18.09
CA ALA A 62 13.03 -13.42 17.84
C ALA A 62 13.16 -14.89 17.37
N TYR A 63 12.20 -15.76 17.70
CA TYR A 63 12.14 -17.11 17.13
C TYR A 63 11.77 -17.07 15.64
N LEU A 64 10.70 -16.36 15.29
CA LEU A 64 10.20 -16.25 13.91
C LEU A 64 11.22 -15.60 12.98
N GLU A 65 11.91 -14.54 13.41
CA GLU A 65 12.95 -13.86 12.62
C GLU A 65 14.17 -14.76 12.35
N ARG A 66 14.43 -15.76 13.22
CA ARG A 66 15.44 -16.81 12.94
C ARG A 66 14.95 -17.85 11.95
N GLN A 67 13.64 -18.19 11.94
CA GLN A 67 13.06 -19.15 10.99
C GLN A 67 12.80 -18.56 9.60
N PHE A 68 12.65 -17.23 9.52
CA PHE A 68 12.39 -16.48 8.29
C PHE A 68 13.36 -15.29 8.17
N PRO A 69 14.60 -15.52 7.69
CA PRO A 69 15.60 -14.46 7.57
C PRO A 69 15.17 -13.36 6.60
N GLY A 70 15.26 -12.10 7.04
CA GLY A 70 14.82 -10.92 6.28
C GLY A 70 13.36 -10.51 6.54
N THR A 71 12.62 -11.27 7.35
CA THR A 71 11.28 -10.94 7.83
C THR A 71 11.35 -10.17 9.15
N VAL A 72 10.42 -9.24 9.38
CA VAL A 72 10.17 -8.61 10.69
C VAL A 72 8.98 -9.30 11.38
N ALA A 73 9.11 -9.65 12.65
CA ALA A 73 8.02 -10.23 13.43
C ALA A 73 7.38 -9.20 14.38
N LEU A 74 6.07 -9.01 14.28
CA LEU A 74 5.31 -8.01 15.03
C LEU A 74 4.25 -8.68 15.92
N PHE A 75 4.50 -8.73 17.22
CA PHE A 75 3.52 -9.18 18.18
C PHE A 75 2.45 -8.09 18.42
N LEU A 76 1.19 -8.51 18.43
CA LEU A 76 -0.01 -7.68 18.58
C LEU A 76 -0.82 -8.16 19.78
N GLN A 77 -0.80 -7.41 20.87
CA GLN A 77 -1.50 -7.78 22.11
C GLN A 77 -3.01 -7.85 21.88
N GLY A 78 -3.62 -8.99 22.14
CA GLY A 78 -5.07 -9.18 22.09
C GLY A 78 -5.79 -8.62 23.33
N ALA A 79 -7.04 -9.03 23.52
CA ALA A 79 -7.79 -8.78 24.76
C ALA A 79 -7.31 -9.72 25.88
N ASP A 80 -6.40 -9.22 26.70
CA ASP A 80 -5.72 -9.93 27.77
C ASP A 80 -6.04 -9.41 29.18
N GLY A 81 -6.92 -8.41 29.34
CA GLY A 81 -7.20 -7.72 30.61
C GLY A 81 -7.61 -8.64 31.78
N ASP A 82 -8.04 -9.86 31.49
CA ASP A 82 -8.39 -10.93 32.44
C ASP A 82 -7.62 -12.26 32.20
N LEU A 83 -6.49 -12.21 31.47
CA LEU A 83 -5.69 -13.37 31.06
C LEU A 83 -4.19 -13.23 31.39
N ASP A 84 -3.74 -14.06 32.34
CA ASP A 84 -2.33 -14.29 32.65
C ASP A 84 -1.77 -15.57 31.99
N PRO A 85 -0.44 -15.73 31.89
CA PRO A 85 0.24 -16.98 31.54
C PRO A 85 -0.18 -18.20 32.41
N TYR A 86 0.13 -19.43 31.96
CA TYR A 86 0.01 -20.62 32.86
C TYR A 86 0.98 -20.46 34.02
N ILE A 87 2.24 -20.23 33.70
CA ILE A 87 3.30 -20.10 34.69
C ILE A 87 3.00 -18.89 35.58
N ASP A 88 2.93 -19.14 36.89
CA ASP A 88 2.93 -18.08 37.90
C ASP A 88 4.18 -17.21 37.71
N VAL A 89 4.15 -15.98 38.20
CA VAL A 89 5.20 -14.99 37.98
C VAL A 89 6.57 -15.53 38.42
N GLN A 90 7.52 -15.58 37.48
CA GLN A 90 8.88 -16.07 37.66
C GLN A 90 9.87 -14.90 37.75
N ASN A 91 11.06 -15.15 38.31
CA ASN A 91 12.21 -14.24 38.19
C ASN A 91 13.32 -14.87 37.33
N ASP A 92 12.93 -15.68 36.34
CA ASP A 92 13.80 -16.42 35.43
C ASP A 92 13.33 -16.21 33.98
N PHE A 93 14.30 -16.06 33.07
CA PHE A 93 14.08 -15.88 31.64
C PHE A 93 13.81 -17.20 30.91
N ALA A 94 14.19 -18.36 31.47
CA ALA A 94 13.94 -19.63 30.82
C ALA A 94 12.43 -19.89 30.58
N PRO A 95 11.52 -19.72 31.55
CA PRO A 95 10.08 -19.88 31.31
C PRO A 95 9.50 -18.89 30.27
N ALA A 96 9.93 -17.63 30.28
CA ALA A 96 9.50 -16.63 29.29
C ALA A 96 9.96 -16.99 27.87
N ARG A 97 11.20 -17.47 27.72
CA ARG A 97 11.73 -17.97 26.45
C ARG A 97 10.98 -19.21 25.99
N ASP A 98 10.80 -20.18 26.87
CA ASP A 98 10.23 -21.48 26.50
C ASP A 98 8.76 -21.31 26.04
N GLN A 99 7.97 -20.44 26.70
CA GLN A 99 6.62 -20.02 26.28
C GLN A 99 6.64 -19.22 24.97
N GLY A 100 7.55 -18.25 24.83
CA GLY A 100 7.66 -17.43 23.62
C GLY A 100 8.03 -18.26 22.38
N GLU A 101 8.98 -19.19 22.51
CA GLU A 101 9.32 -20.11 21.43
C GLU A 101 8.24 -21.15 21.15
N GLU A 102 7.37 -21.49 22.12
CA GLU A 102 6.19 -22.33 21.87
C GLU A 102 5.16 -21.61 20.99
N LEU A 103 4.83 -20.35 21.33
CA LEU A 103 4.00 -19.51 20.48
C LEU A 103 4.63 -19.29 19.09
N GLY A 104 5.94 -19.04 19.04
CA GLY A 104 6.71 -18.88 17.80
C GLY A 104 6.65 -20.12 16.89
N ARG A 105 6.72 -21.34 17.46
CA ARG A 105 6.55 -22.61 16.72
C ARG A 105 5.15 -22.76 16.13
N GLU A 106 4.12 -22.37 16.86
CA GLU A 106 2.74 -22.46 16.36
C GLU A 106 2.46 -21.43 15.27
N VAL A 107 2.98 -20.21 15.40
CA VAL A 107 2.93 -19.21 14.32
C VAL A 107 3.72 -19.66 13.09
N GLU A 108 4.91 -20.25 13.27
CA GLU A 108 5.68 -20.86 12.17
C GLU A 108 4.86 -21.92 11.43
N ARG A 109 4.18 -22.81 12.17
CA ARG A 109 3.29 -23.84 11.60
C ARG A 109 2.23 -23.22 10.69
N VAL A 110 1.60 -22.12 11.13
CA VAL A 110 0.60 -21.39 10.35
C VAL A 110 1.22 -20.67 9.14
N VAL A 111 2.33 -19.95 9.31
CA VAL A 111 3.04 -19.23 8.23
C VAL A 111 3.52 -20.17 7.12
N ARG A 112 3.98 -21.37 7.48
CA ARG A 112 4.36 -22.43 6.52
C ARG A 112 3.15 -23.05 5.83
N ALA A 113 2.02 -23.20 6.52
CA ALA A 113 0.77 -23.72 5.95
C ALA A 113 0.09 -22.73 4.98
N LEU A 114 0.16 -21.43 5.26
CA LEU A 114 -0.28 -20.37 4.32
C LEU A 114 0.55 -20.40 3.03
N GLY A 115 1.87 -20.56 3.17
CA GLY A 115 2.81 -20.46 2.05
C GLY A 115 2.91 -19.04 1.48
N PRO A 116 3.63 -18.85 0.36
CA PRO A 116 3.72 -17.57 -0.32
C PRO A 116 2.38 -17.11 -0.89
N TYR A 117 2.11 -15.80 -0.81
CA TYR A 117 0.94 -15.14 -1.39
C TYR A 117 0.66 -15.58 -2.83
N ARG A 118 -0.58 -15.98 -3.11
CA ARG A 118 -1.10 -16.11 -4.48
C ARG A 118 -2.49 -15.50 -4.55
N GLN A 119 -2.69 -14.60 -5.52
CA GLN A 119 -3.97 -13.97 -5.78
C GLN A 119 -5.06 -15.02 -5.99
N GLY A 120 -6.20 -14.86 -5.31
CA GLY A 120 -7.34 -15.79 -5.39
C GLY A 120 -7.28 -17.02 -4.47
N GLN A 121 -6.26 -17.17 -3.62
CA GLN A 121 -6.32 -18.15 -2.52
C GLN A 121 -7.35 -17.72 -1.44
N PRO A 122 -8.01 -18.65 -0.71
CA PRO A 122 -9.08 -18.31 0.23
C PRO A 122 -8.67 -17.36 1.38
N GLN A 123 -7.40 -17.41 1.79
CA GLN A 123 -6.81 -16.57 2.84
C GLN A 123 -6.10 -15.32 2.28
N ALA A 124 -5.95 -15.20 0.96
CA ALA A 124 -5.26 -14.07 0.34
C ALA A 124 -6.18 -12.85 0.24
N LEU A 125 -5.62 -11.67 0.51
CA LEU A 125 -6.26 -10.39 0.19
C LEU A 125 -6.13 -10.09 -1.32
N GLU A 126 -6.99 -9.21 -1.83
CA GLU A 126 -6.84 -8.68 -3.18
C GLU A 126 -5.51 -7.92 -3.35
N LEU A 127 -5.02 -7.81 -4.59
CA LEU A 127 -3.91 -6.91 -4.90
C LEU A 127 -4.39 -5.45 -4.80
N ASN A 128 -3.68 -4.63 -4.02
CA ASN A 128 -4.06 -3.25 -3.71
C ASN A 128 -5.48 -3.16 -3.11
N PRO A 129 -5.70 -3.78 -1.93
CA PRO A 129 -6.99 -3.70 -1.24
C PRO A 129 -7.29 -2.25 -0.88
N LEU A 130 -8.57 -1.92 -0.71
CA LEU A 130 -8.93 -0.65 -0.08
C LEU A 130 -8.43 -0.69 1.38
N ILE A 131 -7.75 0.36 1.82
CA ILE A 131 -7.31 0.52 3.20
C ILE A 131 -8.05 1.73 3.76
N GLU A 132 -8.76 1.51 4.86
CA GLU A 132 -9.62 2.48 5.53
C GLU A 132 -9.22 2.54 7.00
N LEU A 133 -8.80 3.70 7.49
CA LEU A 133 -8.56 3.92 8.91
C LEU A 133 -9.68 4.81 9.46
N THR A 134 -10.45 4.26 10.39
CA THR A 134 -11.48 5.01 11.11
C THR A 134 -10.97 5.36 12.50
N HIS A 135 -10.89 6.66 12.82
CA HIS A 135 -10.67 7.17 14.17
C HIS A 135 -12.01 7.59 14.79
N TYR A 136 -12.25 7.16 16.01
CA TYR A 136 -13.39 7.57 16.82
C TYR A 136 -12.90 8.43 17.98
N GLN A 137 -13.56 9.57 18.22
CA GLN A 137 -13.46 10.30 19.48
C GLN A 137 -14.79 10.14 20.22
N HIS A 138 -14.75 9.48 21.37
CA HIS A 138 -15.92 9.19 22.20
C HIS A 138 -15.67 9.67 23.63
N THR A 139 -16.64 10.36 24.22
CA THR A 139 -16.57 10.84 25.61
C THR A 139 -17.29 9.87 26.52
N PHE A 140 -16.59 9.35 27.51
CA PHE A 140 -17.13 8.44 28.54
C PHE A 140 -17.19 9.13 29.91
N GLU A 141 -18.02 8.63 30.82
CA GLU A 141 -17.97 9.03 32.22
C GLU A 141 -16.75 8.42 32.95
N GLY A 142 -16.22 9.14 33.93
CA GLY A 142 -15.23 8.62 34.85
C GLY A 142 -15.77 7.51 35.75
N PHE A 143 -14.99 6.45 35.97
CA PHE A 143 -15.39 5.30 36.79
C PHE A 143 -15.71 5.69 38.24
N TYR A 144 -14.80 6.46 38.86
CA TYR A 144 -14.90 6.89 40.27
C TYR A 144 -15.64 8.23 40.44
N ASP A 145 -15.46 9.16 39.52
CA ASP A 145 -16.17 10.44 39.48
C ASP A 145 -16.99 10.53 38.20
N ARG A 146 -18.29 10.30 38.34
CA ARG A 146 -19.27 10.32 37.25
C ARG A 146 -19.53 11.71 36.68
N SER A 147 -19.08 12.77 37.36
CA SER A 147 -19.11 14.13 36.82
C SER A 147 -17.93 14.43 35.87
N GLN A 148 -16.90 13.57 35.86
CA GLN A 148 -15.78 13.68 34.93
C GLN A 148 -16.17 13.12 33.56
N SER A 149 -15.97 13.94 32.51
CA SER A 149 -16.04 13.51 31.12
C SER A 149 -14.63 13.24 30.58
N ILE A 150 -14.40 12.06 30.01
CA ILE A 150 -13.10 11.60 29.52
C ILE A 150 -13.21 11.29 28.03
N GLU A 151 -12.64 12.17 27.18
CA GLU A 151 -12.48 11.87 25.76
C GLU A 151 -11.46 10.74 25.58
N THR A 152 -11.89 9.67 24.92
CA THR A 152 -11.08 8.47 24.68
C THR A 152 -11.02 8.16 23.19
N PRO A 153 -9.86 8.34 22.53
CA PRO A 153 -9.68 8.01 21.13
C PRO A 153 -9.44 6.51 20.94
N PHE A 154 -10.09 5.89 19.96
CA PHE A 154 -9.84 4.52 19.53
C PHE A 154 -9.97 4.40 18.00
N SER A 155 -9.56 3.30 17.39
CA SER A 155 -9.59 3.18 15.93
C SER A 155 -9.91 1.80 15.39
N LEU A 156 -10.40 1.76 14.16
CA LEU A 156 -10.66 0.56 13.37
C LEU A 156 -9.89 0.68 12.05
N LEU A 157 -8.96 -0.24 11.81
CA LEU A 157 -8.29 -0.40 10.52
C LEU A 157 -8.98 -1.52 9.73
N ARG A 158 -9.52 -1.22 8.56
CA ARG A 158 -10.10 -2.20 7.62
C ARG A 158 -9.21 -2.31 6.38
N ILE A 159 -8.98 -3.55 5.93
CA ILE A 159 -8.19 -3.87 4.75
C ILE A 159 -9.02 -4.80 3.84
N GLY A 160 -9.63 -4.21 2.82
CA GLY A 160 -10.53 -4.87 1.88
C GLY A 160 -11.82 -5.37 2.53
N ASP A 161 -12.27 -6.54 2.08
CA ASP A 161 -13.48 -7.25 2.52
C ASP A 161 -13.18 -8.39 3.52
N ARG A 162 -11.91 -8.59 3.92
CA ARG A 162 -11.49 -9.80 4.67
C ARG A 162 -10.86 -9.54 6.03
N LEU A 163 -10.16 -8.40 6.21
CA LEU A 163 -9.29 -8.14 7.35
C LEU A 163 -9.65 -6.85 8.09
N ALA A 164 -9.76 -6.92 9.42
CA ALA A 164 -9.91 -5.74 10.28
C ALA A 164 -9.14 -5.87 11.61
N PHE A 165 -8.75 -4.71 12.16
CA PHE A 165 -8.12 -4.54 13.47
C PHE A 165 -8.86 -3.46 14.27
N LEU A 166 -9.47 -3.83 15.40
CA LEU A 166 -10.02 -2.90 16.38
C LEU A 166 -8.96 -2.56 17.42
N ASN A 167 -8.53 -1.31 17.46
CA ASN A 167 -7.45 -0.80 18.30
C ASN A 167 -8.03 -0.07 19.51
N LEU A 168 -7.91 -0.65 20.71
CA LEU A 168 -8.42 -0.10 21.96
C LEU A 168 -7.29 0.45 22.86
N PRO A 169 -7.47 1.61 23.50
CA PRO A 169 -6.42 2.29 24.27
C PRO A 169 -6.37 1.78 25.71
N GLY A 170 -6.09 0.49 25.95
CA GLY A 170 -6.12 -0.08 27.30
C GLY A 170 -6.15 -1.60 27.31
N GLU A 171 -6.71 -2.18 28.37
CA GLU A 171 -6.67 -3.61 28.70
C GLU A 171 -8.07 -4.25 28.61
N PRO A 172 -8.55 -4.59 27.41
CA PRO A 172 -9.87 -5.19 27.22
C PRO A 172 -9.91 -6.64 27.71
N PHE A 173 -11.01 -7.01 28.37
CA PHE A 173 -11.29 -8.38 28.79
C PHE A 173 -11.61 -9.26 27.57
N VAL A 174 -11.25 -10.55 27.63
CA VAL A 174 -11.30 -11.46 26.49
C VAL A 174 -12.70 -11.62 25.87
N GLU A 175 -13.76 -11.52 26.66
CA GLU A 175 -15.15 -11.59 26.15
C GLU A 175 -15.45 -10.51 25.10
N LEU A 176 -14.79 -9.34 25.16
CA LEU A 176 -14.93 -8.28 24.14
C LEU A 176 -14.32 -8.68 22.79
N GLN A 177 -13.19 -9.39 22.79
CA GLN A 177 -12.58 -9.93 21.57
C GLN A 177 -13.39 -11.09 20.99
N LEU A 178 -13.96 -11.94 21.86
CA LEU A 178 -14.83 -13.03 21.43
C LEU A 178 -16.14 -12.50 20.80
N ASP A 179 -16.77 -11.49 21.39
CA ASP A 179 -17.96 -10.81 20.82
C ASP A 179 -17.64 -10.14 19.47
N LEU A 180 -16.50 -9.44 19.38
CA LEU A 180 -16.02 -8.86 18.13
C LEU A 180 -15.81 -9.92 17.03
N LYS A 181 -15.15 -11.04 17.37
CA LYS A 181 -14.89 -12.15 16.44
C LYS A 181 -16.18 -12.81 15.95
N ASP A 182 -17.11 -13.12 16.86
CA ASP A 182 -18.37 -13.82 16.55
C ASP A 182 -19.30 -12.97 15.66
N ARG A 183 -19.37 -11.66 15.93
CA ARG A 183 -20.32 -10.75 15.26
C ARG A 183 -19.75 -10.02 14.04
N SER A 184 -18.45 -10.12 13.78
CA SER A 184 -17.84 -9.42 12.64
C SER A 184 -18.28 -10.01 11.30
N PRO A 185 -18.66 -9.18 10.31
CA PRO A 185 -18.90 -9.64 8.95
C PRO A 185 -17.62 -10.01 8.19
N LEU A 186 -16.43 -9.73 8.75
CA LEU A 186 -15.13 -10.00 8.12
C LEU A 186 -14.49 -11.28 8.71
N PRO A 187 -14.04 -12.24 7.87
CA PRO A 187 -13.49 -13.53 8.31
C PRO A 187 -12.22 -13.44 9.17
N PHE A 188 -11.48 -12.33 9.12
CA PHE A 188 -10.30 -12.10 9.94
C PHE A 188 -10.43 -10.76 10.67
N THR A 189 -10.91 -10.81 11.91
CA THR A 189 -11.08 -9.61 12.74
C THR A 189 -10.30 -9.79 14.04
N PHE A 190 -9.37 -8.87 14.30
CA PHE A 190 -8.50 -8.89 15.46
C PHE A 190 -8.82 -7.72 16.40
N LEU A 191 -8.75 -7.96 17.70
CA LEU A 191 -8.72 -6.89 18.69
C LEU A 191 -7.26 -6.66 19.10
N ILE A 192 -6.88 -5.40 19.21
CA ILE A 192 -5.56 -4.92 19.60
C ILE A 192 -5.70 -4.06 20.86
N GLY A 193 -5.19 -4.55 21.99
CA GLY A 193 -5.07 -3.77 23.23
C GLY A 193 -3.91 -2.77 23.17
N TYR A 194 -3.82 -1.92 24.20
CA TYR A 194 -2.73 -0.94 24.41
C TYR A 194 -2.43 -0.01 23.22
N ALA A 195 -3.40 0.23 22.34
CA ALA A 195 -3.22 0.93 21.08
C ALA A 195 -3.72 2.38 21.13
N ASN A 196 -2.90 3.33 20.67
CA ASN A 196 -3.20 4.78 20.60
C ASN A 196 -3.46 5.49 21.94
N GLY A 197 -3.27 4.82 23.08
CA GLY A 197 -3.39 5.41 24.40
C GLY A 197 -3.47 4.36 25.50
N TYR A 198 -3.70 4.81 26.74
CA TYR A 198 -3.97 3.94 27.89
C TYR A 198 -5.00 4.58 28.82
N ALA A 199 -6.19 3.98 28.87
CA ALA A 199 -7.36 4.39 29.65
C ALA A 199 -7.80 3.30 30.64
N GLY A 200 -6.87 2.41 31.03
CA GLY A 200 -7.12 1.38 32.03
C GLY A 200 -7.73 0.09 31.46
N TYR A 201 -8.43 -0.64 32.33
CA TYR A 201 -9.12 -1.88 31.95
C TYR A 201 -10.49 -1.63 31.32
N PHE A 202 -10.87 -2.47 30.35
CA PHE A 202 -12.21 -2.51 29.77
C PHE A 202 -12.87 -3.88 30.05
N PRO A 203 -13.54 -4.04 31.21
CA PRO A 203 -14.35 -5.21 31.48
C PRO A 203 -15.65 -5.21 30.67
N THR A 204 -16.32 -6.36 30.61
CA THR A 204 -17.74 -6.42 30.23
C THR A 204 -18.63 -5.95 31.40
N LEU A 205 -19.85 -5.51 31.13
CA LEU A 205 -20.85 -5.22 32.16
C LEU A 205 -21.17 -6.45 33.03
N LYS A 206 -20.98 -7.65 32.48
CA LYS A 206 -21.02 -8.91 33.22
C LYS A 206 -19.85 -9.02 34.19
N ALA A 207 -18.61 -8.93 33.72
CA ALA A 207 -17.41 -9.04 34.55
C ALA A 207 -17.39 -7.97 35.66
N HIS A 208 -17.85 -6.74 35.37
CA HIS A 208 -18.01 -5.68 36.37
C HIS A 208 -18.96 -6.06 37.52
N ARG A 209 -20.04 -6.80 37.23
CA ARG A 209 -20.99 -7.28 38.26
C ARG A 209 -20.45 -8.46 39.06
N GLU A 210 -19.68 -9.34 38.41
CA GLU A 210 -19.01 -10.48 39.06
C GLU A 210 -17.88 -10.00 39.97
N GLY A 211 -17.14 -8.99 39.52
CA GLY A 211 -16.15 -8.24 40.29
C GLY A 211 -14.75 -8.82 40.31
N GLY A 212 -13.80 -7.98 40.72
CA GLY A 212 -12.37 -8.30 40.67
C GLY A 212 -11.50 -7.09 40.34
N TYR A 213 -10.18 -7.30 40.31
CA TYR A 213 -9.22 -6.34 39.80
C TYR A 213 -9.46 -6.13 38.30
N GLY A 214 -9.40 -4.89 37.81
CA GLY A 214 -9.70 -4.55 36.41
C GLY A 214 -11.17 -4.70 36.00
N ALA A 215 -12.05 -5.14 36.91
CA ALA A 215 -13.48 -5.32 36.64
C ALA A 215 -14.35 -4.30 37.39
N ASN A 216 -14.21 -4.24 38.72
CA ASN A 216 -14.91 -3.25 39.56
C ASN A 216 -14.05 -2.71 40.72
N SER A 217 -12.78 -3.06 40.76
CA SER A 217 -11.81 -2.65 41.78
C SER A 217 -10.41 -2.55 41.18
N GLY A 218 -9.50 -1.86 41.89
CA GLY A 218 -8.15 -1.55 41.40
C GLY A 218 -8.06 -0.15 40.80
N GLY A 219 -6.96 0.56 41.11
CA GLY A 219 -6.75 1.96 40.72
C GLY A 219 -6.51 2.22 39.23
N THR A 220 -6.66 1.19 38.40
CA THR A 220 -6.54 1.20 36.93
C THR A 220 -7.90 1.24 36.23
N MET A 221 -9.01 1.36 36.97
CA MET A 221 -10.34 1.62 36.41
C MET A 221 -10.52 3.13 36.17
N HIS A 222 -10.49 3.58 34.91
CA HIS A 222 -10.65 5.01 34.57
C HIS A 222 -12.01 5.34 33.96
N LEU A 223 -12.49 4.52 33.01
CA LEU A 223 -13.75 4.74 32.30
C LEU A 223 -14.89 3.92 32.91
N GLU A 224 -16.12 4.33 32.63
CA GLU A 224 -17.30 3.57 33.03
C GLU A 224 -17.37 2.12 32.49
N PRO A 225 -18.04 1.19 33.20
CA PRO A 225 -18.03 -0.24 32.88
C PRO A 225 -18.54 -0.66 31.49
N ALA A 226 -19.31 0.20 30.81
CA ALA A 226 -19.84 -0.08 29.47
C ALA A 226 -18.92 0.38 28.33
N ALA A 227 -17.77 1.02 28.64
CA ALA A 227 -16.90 1.63 27.63
C ALA A 227 -16.38 0.61 26.60
N GLY A 228 -15.89 -0.56 27.05
CA GLY A 228 -15.39 -1.61 26.15
C GLY A 228 -16.46 -2.16 25.20
N GLU A 229 -17.64 -2.50 25.73
CA GLU A 229 -18.79 -2.96 24.95
C GLU A 229 -19.25 -1.90 23.94
N THR A 230 -19.20 -0.61 24.32
CA THR A 230 -19.53 0.51 23.44
C THR A 230 -18.53 0.63 22.28
N MET A 231 -17.22 0.52 22.55
CA MET A 231 -16.18 0.57 21.51
C MET A 231 -16.33 -0.60 20.51
N VAL A 232 -16.59 -1.82 21.00
CA VAL A 232 -16.84 -3.00 20.15
C VAL A 232 -18.10 -2.81 19.31
N ALA A 233 -19.20 -2.30 19.88
CA ALA A 233 -20.43 -2.04 19.15
C ALA A 233 -20.22 -1.04 17.99
N ARG A 234 -19.52 0.07 18.22
CA ARG A 234 -19.20 1.07 17.17
C ARG A 234 -18.31 0.51 16.06
N ALA A 235 -17.37 -0.37 16.40
CA ALA A 235 -16.56 -1.06 15.41
C ALA A 235 -17.42 -1.99 14.54
N LEU A 236 -18.29 -2.80 15.15
CA LEU A 236 -19.18 -3.73 14.44
C LEU A 236 -20.20 -3.00 13.54
N GLU A 237 -20.76 -1.87 13.99
CA GLU A 237 -21.59 -0.98 13.15
C GLU A 237 -20.84 -0.54 11.90
N THR A 238 -19.58 -0.10 12.06
CA THR A 238 -18.72 0.38 10.97
C THR A 238 -18.26 -0.74 10.03
N LEU A 239 -18.11 -1.98 10.53
CA LEU A 239 -17.80 -3.15 9.69
C LEU A 239 -19.03 -3.63 8.90
N THR A 240 -20.23 -3.50 9.47
CA THR A 240 -21.49 -3.98 8.89
C THR A 240 -22.08 -3.01 7.87
N ALA A 241 -22.06 -1.71 8.14
CA ALA A 241 -22.52 -0.69 7.21
C ALA A 241 -21.37 -0.19 6.32
N SER A 242 -21.54 -0.21 5.00
CA SER A 242 -20.56 0.41 4.10
C SER A 242 -20.62 1.93 4.25
N PHE A 243 -19.54 2.53 4.74
CA PHE A 243 -19.38 3.99 4.76
C PHE A 243 -19.44 4.59 3.34
N TRP A 244 -18.99 3.84 2.34
CA TRP A 244 -19.01 4.25 0.93
C TRP A 244 -20.20 3.64 0.19
N GLU A 245 -20.98 4.48 -0.47
CA GLU A 245 -21.86 4.06 -1.58
C GLU A 245 -21.13 4.26 -2.91
N GLN A 246 -20.35 5.34 -3.00
CA GLN A 246 -19.36 5.58 -4.04
C GLN A 246 -18.08 6.11 -3.38
N ALA A 247 -17.06 5.27 -3.30
CA ALA A 247 -15.73 5.67 -2.85
C ALA A 247 -15.06 6.65 -3.83
N LEU A 248 -14.05 7.40 -3.39
CA LEU A 248 -13.17 8.14 -4.29
C LEU A 248 -12.46 7.17 -5.27
N PRO A 249 -12.03 7.65 -6.45
CA PRO A 249 -11.20 6.84 -7.33
C PRO A 249 -9.90 6.42 -6.64
N LYS A 250 -9.53 5.13 -6.72
CA LYS A 250 -8.25 4.62 -6.18
C LYS A 250 -7.01 5.28 -6.83
N VAL A 251 -7.16 5.80 -8.05
CA VAL A 251 -6.10 6.38 -8.87
C VAL A 251 -6.59 7.65 -9.55
N VAL A 252 -5.76 8.70 -9.55
CA VAL A 252 -5.95 9.94 -10.31
C VAL A 252 -4.66 10.30 -11.07
N VAL A 253 -4.77 11.17 -12.07
CA VAL A 253 -3.65 11.55 -12.95
C VAL A 253 -3.22 12.98 -12.66
N GLY A 254 -1.99 13.16 -12.18
CA GLY A 254 -1.42 14.48 -11.87
C GLY A 254 -1.21 15.34 -13.11
N GLY A 255 -1.40 16.65 -12.97
CA GLY A 255 -1.21 17.65 -14.04
C GLY A 255 -2.47 18.05 -14.80
N SER A 256 -3.64 17.52 -14.45
CA SER A 256 -4.95 17.99 -14.96
C SER A 256 -5.83 18.58 -13.86
N VAL A 257 -6.83 19.37 -14.26
CA VAL A 257 -7.99 19.62 -13.39
C VAL A 257 -8.62 18.26 -13.08
N THR A 258 -8.82 17.97 -11.80
CA THR A 258 -9.39 16.72 -11.32
C THR A 258 -10.75 17.00 -10.71
N ARG A 259 -11.74 16.21 -11.10
CA ARG A 259 -13.07 16.22 -10.52
C ARG A 259 -13.27 14.96 -9.68
N LEU A 260 -13.34 15.12 -8.36
CA LEU A 260 -13.55 14.05 -7.41
C LEU A 260 -15.03 13.95 -7.05
N ARG A 261 -15.56 12.73 -7.18
CA ARG A 261 -16.93 12.39 -6.79
C ARG A 261 -16.92 11.26 -5.78
N SER A 262 -17.72 11.41 -4.74
CA SER A 262 -17.94 10.38 -3.72
C SER A 262 -19.36 10.51 -3.16
N ILE A 263 -19.93 9.39 -2.72
CA ILE A 263 -21.17 9.33 -1.96
C ILE A 263 -20.90 8.47 -0.74
N VAL A 264 -21.11 9.05 0.45
CA VAL A 264 -20.87 8.40 1.73
C VAL A 264 -22.15 8.32 2.55
N ARG A 265 -22.32 7.23 3.28
CA ARG A 265 -23.43 7.01 4.21
C ARG A 265 -22.86 6.73 5.61
N PRO A 266 -22.59 7.76 6.43
CA PRO A 266 -22.09 7.56 7.77
C PRO A 266 -23.11 6.82 8.65
N PRO A 267 -22.66 5.96 9.59
CA PRO A 267 -23.57 5.29 10.53
C PRO A 267 -24.23 6.32 11.46
N LEU A 268 -25.55 6.22 11.61
CA LEU A 268 -26.34 7.08 12.51
C LEU A 268 -26.22 6.57 13.95
N LEU A 269 -25.65 7.41 14.83
CA LEU A 269 -25.38 7.05 16.23
C LEU A 269 -26.57 7.28 17.16
N GLN A 270 -27.44 8.21 16.79
CA GLN A 270 -28.71 8.49 17.43
C GLN A 270 -29.70 8.91 16.33
N ALA A 271 -30.94 8.44 16.41
CA ALA A 271 -32.00 8.89 15.52
C ALA A 271 -32.13 10.42 15.54
N ASP A 272 -32.32 11.00 14.35
CA ASP A 272 -32.51 12.44 14.10
C ASP A 272 -31.36 13.36 14.58
N ALA A 273 -30.19 12.82 14.93
CA ALA A 273 -29.02 13.61 15.31
C ALA A 273 -28.50 14.46 14.13
N PRO A 274 -28.40 15.80 14.26
CA PRO A 274 -27.83 16.65 13.22
C PRO A 274 -26.40 16.23 12.88
N MET A 275 -26.13 16.02 11.59
CA MET A 275 -24.85 15.53 11.09
C MET A 275 -24.27 16.51 10.07
N THR A 276 -22.96 16.77 10.17
CA THR A 276 -22.17 17.38 9.10
C THR A 276 -21.07 16.43 8.66
N VAL A 277 -20.74 16.46 7.36
CA VAL A 277 -19.70 15.63 6.75
C VAL A 277 -18.81 16.53 5.90
N THR A 278 -17.51 16.50 6.16
CA THR A 278 -16.51 17.31 5.44
C THR A 278 -15.31 16.47 5.04
N VAL A 279 -14.65 16.80 3.92
CA VAL A 279 -13.42 16.15 3.45
C VAL A 279 -12.26 17.14 3.35
N ASP A 280 -11.07 16.69 3.73
CA ASP A 280 -9.80 17.41 3.53
C ASP A 280 -9.16 16.96 2.22
N LEU A 281 -9.14 17.87 1.24
CA LEU A 281 -8.53 17.70 -0.09
C LEU A 281 -7.22 18.49 -0.23
N SER A 282 -6.69 19.07 0.85
CA SER A 282 -5.52 19.96 0.82
C SER A 282 -4.25 19.25 0.32
N GLN A 283 -4.07 17.96 0.65
CA GLN A 283 -2.97 17.14 0.10
C GLN A 283 -2.97 17.07 -1.43
N LEU A 284 -4.14 17.23 -2.05
CA LEU A 284 -4.33 17.21 -3.51
C LEU A 284 -4.28 18.60 -4.15
N GLY A 285 -4.18 19.66 -3.36
CA GLY A 285 -4.30 21.06 -3.81
C GLY A 285 -5.75 21.60 -3.80
N GLY A 286 -6.70 20.85 -3.23
CA GLY A 286 -8.08 21.29 -3.03
C GLY A 286 -8.31 22.02 -1.70
N SER A 287 -9.58 22.17 -1.32
CA SER A 287 -9.96 22.75 -0.02
C SER A 287 -9.53 21.86 1.15
N ALA A 288 -9.04 22.48 2.24
CA ALA A 288 -8.76 21.77 3.50
C ALA A 288 -10.02 21.37 4.29
N LYS A 289 -11.19 21.90 3.89
CA LYS A 289 -12.48 21.55 4.48
C LYS A 289 -13.59 21.80 3.45
N GLU A 290 -13.82 20.81 2.60
CA GLU A 290 -14.94 20.79 1.67
C GLU A 290 -16.15 20.14 2.36
N GLU A 291 -17.33 20.77 2.34
CA GLU A 291 -18.55 20.22 2.95
C GLU A 291 -19.36 19.42 1.94
N LEU A 292 -19.77 18.19 2.31
CA LEU A 292 -20.55 17.33 1.44
C LEU A 292 -22.03 17.70 1.50
N THR A 293 -22.70 17.66 0.36
CA THR A 293 -24.13 17.99 0.25
C THR A 293 -24.99 16.80 0.70
N PRO A 294 -25.86 16.94 1.71
CA PRO A 294 -26.78 15.87 2.11
C PRO A 294 -27.80 15.56 1.01
N THR A 295 -28.23 14.30 0.95
CA THR A 295 -29.17 13.75 -0.05
C THR A 295 -30.45 13.26 0.62
N GLU A 296 -31.55 13.16 -0.16
CA GLU A 296 -32.89 12.85 0.37
C GLU A 296 -33.01 11.49 1.09
N ASP A 297 -32.14 10.54 0.74
CA ASP A 297 -32.07 9.20 1.30
C ASP A 297 -31.11 9.09 2.50
N GLY A 298 -30.50 10.20 2.94
CA GLY A 298 -29.63 10.26 4.12
C GLY A 298 -28.14 10.02 3.85
N SER A 299 -27.72 9.94 2.59
CA SER A 299 -26.30 9.95 2.21
C SER A 299 -25.76 11.38 2.06
N PHE A 300 -24.46 11.52 1.86
CA PHE A 300 -23.76 12.79 1.64
C PHE A 300 -22.90 12.69 0.37
N SER A 301 -22.99 13.70 -0.49
CA SER A 301 -22.35 13.72 -1.81
C SER A 301 -21.24 14.76 -1.93
N LEU A 302 -20.13 14.37 -2.55
CA LEU A 302 -19.01 15.22 -2.97
C LEU A 302 -19.02 15.32 -4.50
N ASP A 303 -18.90 16.54 -5.03
CA ASP A 303 -18.55 16.78 -6.45
C ASP A 303 -17.61 17.99 -6.53
N ALA A 304 -16.34 17.78 -6.20
CA ALA A 304 -15.32 18.83 -6.10
C ALA A 304 -14.40 18.85 -7.32
N GLU A 305 -14.17 20.03 -7.91
CA GLU A 305 -13.33 20.21 -9.10
C GLU A 305 -12.20 21.23 -8.82
N PHE A 306 -10.95 20.80 -8.93
CA PHE A 306 -9.78 21.63 -8.59
C PHE A 306 -8.51 21.21 -9.38
N PRO A 307 -7.50 22.09 -9.50
CA PRO A 307 -6.22 21.72 -10.11
C PRO A 307 -5.46 20.73 -9.21
N LEU A 308 -5.13 19.53 -9.73
CA LEU A 308 -4.40 18.53 -8.97
C LEU A 308 -2.91 18.87 -8.89
N ALA A 309 -2.50 19.45 -7.76
CA ALA A 309 -1.13 19.92 -7.49
C ALA A 309 -0.31 18.96 -6.62
N ALA A 310 -0.87 17.81 -6.22
CA ALA A 310 -0.17 16.79 -5.46
C ALA A 310 1.06 16.23 -6.20
N PRO A 311 2.17 15.97 -5.48
CA PRO A 311 3.22 15.07 -5.96
C PRO A 311 2.67 13.68 -6.29
N ALA A 312 3.30 12.99 -7.24
CA ALA A 312 3.00 11.58 -7.49
C ALA A 312 3.26 10.71 -6.25
N GLY A 313 2.41 9.72 -6.01
CA GLY A 313 2.46 8.85 -4.84
C GLY A 313 1.10 8.63 -4.19
N ARG A 314 1.13 7.96 -3.04
CA ARG A 314 -0.04 7.67 -2.22
C ARG A 314 -0.35 8.87 -1.31
N HIS A 315 -1.62 9.25 -1.27
CA HIS A 315 -2.18 10.30 -0.42
C HIS A 315 -3.30 9.71 0.42
N GLU A 316 -3.54 10.28 1.60
CA GLU A 316 -4.59 9.84 2.51
C GLU A 316 -5.63 10.95 2.67
N ILE A 317 -6.83 10.69 2.16
CA ILE A 317 -7.92 11.66 2.08
C ILE A 317 -8.87 11.43 3.26
N TRP A 318 -8.99 12.44 4.12
CA TRP A 318 -9.72 12.33 5.38
C TRP A 318 -11.12 12.93 5.29
N PHE A 319 -12.12 12.08 5.51
CA PHE A 319 -13.50 12.49 5.75
C PHE A 319 -13.71 12.61 7.26
N THR A 320 -14.44 13.65 7.69
CA THR A 320 -14.78 13.91 9.09
C THR A 320 -16.29 14.04 9.18
N VAL A 321 -16.89 13.20 10.02
CA VAL A 321 -18.31 13.18 10.35
C VAL A 321 -18.47 13.71 11.77
N VAL A 322 -19.33 14.70 11.95
CA VAL A 322 -19.69 15.23 13.28
C VAL A 322 -21.18 15.05 13.49
N GLN A 323 -21.58 14.27 14.49
CA GLN A 323 -22.98 14.05 14.87
C GLN A 323 -23.27 14.70 16.22
N GLN A 324 -24.28 15.55 16.29
CA GLN A 324 -24.72 16.20 17.53
C GLN A 324 -25.75 15.32 18.25
N THR A 325 -25.33 14.64 19.32
CA THR A 325 -26.18 13.71 20.08
C THR A 325 -26.46 14.21 21.50
N SER A 326 -27.37 13.53 22.20
CA SER A 326 -27.77 13.87 23.58
C SER A 326 -26.63 13.78 24.60
N THR A 327 -25.61 12.96 24.35
CA THR A 327 -24.40 12.83 25.17
C THR A 327 -23.26 13.75 24.72
N GLY A 328 -23.46 14.54 23.64
CA GLY A 328 -22.49 15.48 23.10
C GLY A 328 -22.18 15.26 21.60
N PRO A 329 -21.18 15.98 21.06
CA PRO A 329 -20.73 15.77 19.70
C PRO A 329 -19.88 14.49 19.59
N TYR A 330 -20.28 13.57 18.71
CA TYR A 330 -19.41 12.47 18.29
C TYR A 330 -18.67 12.82 17.00
N VAL A 331 -17.36 12.63 17.01
CA VAL A 331 -16.50 12.84 15.84
C VAL A 331 -15.98 11.48 15.37
N THR A 332 -16.22 11.17 14.10
CA THR A 332 -15.65 10.01 13.41
C THR A 332 -14.87 10.50 12.21
N ARG A 333 -13.60 10.11 12.08
CA ARG A 333 -12.77 10.44 10.92
C ARG A 333 -12.45 9.16 10.17
N VAL A 334 -12.82 9.08 8.89
CA VAL A 334 -12.57 7.93 8.02
C VAL A 334 -11.59 8.35 6.93
N SER A 335 -10.50 7.61 6.74
CA SER A 335 -9.60 7.85 5.61
C SER A 335 -9.87 6.93 4.43
N GLN A 336 -9.61 7.46 3.23
CA GLN A 336 -9.41 6.65 2.03
C GLN A 336 -8.02 6.90 1.45
N THR A 337 -7.32 5.82 1.13
CA THR A 337 -6.09 5.86 0.32
C THR A 337 -6.39 6.13 -1.15
N LEU A 338 -5.70 7.11 -1.75
CA LEU A 338 -5.78 7.47 -3.17
C LEU A 338 -4.37 7.67 -3.75
N SER A 339 -4.11 7.15 -4.96
CA SER A 339 -2.80 7.26 -5.62
C SER A 339 -2.82 8.29 -6.75
N VAL A 340 -1.93 9.28 -6.68
CA VAL A 340 -1.65 10.23 -7.76
C VAL A 340 -0.55 9.65 -8.64
N LEU A 341 -0.86 9.36 -9.90
CA LEU A 341 0.11 8.89 -10.89
C LEU A 341 0.58 10.04 -11.79
N PRO A 342 1.85 10.05 -12.24
CA PRO A 342 2.33 11.05 -13.18
C PRO A 342 1.68 10.84 -14.56
N GLY A 343 1.03 11.88 -15.11
CA GLY A 343 0.33 11.80 -16.40
C GLY A 343 1.23 11.62 -17.63
N SER A 344 2.54 11.77 -17.47
CA SER A 344 3.54 11.60 -18.52
C SER A 344 4.87 11.10 -17.96
N ASP A 345 5.76 10.68 -18.86
CA ASP A 345 7.14 10.36 -18.50
C ASP A 345 7.91 11.61 -18.08
N LEU A 346 8.74 11.50 -17.04
CA LEU A 346 9.66 12.54 -16.63
C LEU A 346 11.01 12.29 -17.32
N ILE A 347 11.45 13.25 -18.15
CA ILE A 347 12.61 13.10 -19.03
C ILE A 347 13.65 14.17 -18.62
N PRO A 348 14.61 13.87 -17.71
CA PRO A 348 15.62 14.85 -17.30
C PRO A 348 16.57 15.28 -18.42
N LEU A 349 16.88 14.38 -19.37
CA LEU A 349 17.84 14.60 -20.44
C LEU A 349 17.35 13.93 -21.73
N LYS A 350 17.29 14.67 -22.84
CA LYS A 350 17.03 14.12 -24.18
C LYS A 350 17.48 15.10 -25.28
N GLY A 351 18.78 15.10 -25.62
CA GLY A 351 19.34 16.05 -26.60
C GLY A 351 19.40 17.50 -26.13
N GLU A 352 18.73 17.82 -25.03
CA GLU A 352 18.94 18.97 -24.16
C GLU A 352 18.64 18.55 -22.70
N LEU A 353 19.08 19.34 -21.74
CA LEU A 353 18.70 19.18 -20.33
C LEU A 353 17.33 19.81 -20.10
N ALA A 354 16.40 19.08 -19.49
CA ALA A 354 15.03 19.55 -19.34
C ALA A 354 14.91 20.74 -18.38
N SER A 355 13.91 21.60 -18.61
CA SER A 355 13.66 22.77 -17.77
C SER A 355 13.50 22.40 -16.29
N GLY A 356 14.12 23.19 -15.41
CA GLY A 356 14.15 22.95 -13.97
C GLY A 356 15.19 21.94 -13.48
N TRP A 357 15.96 21.32 -14.39
CA TRP A 357 17.12 20.47 -14.05
C TRP A 357 18.44 21.23 -14.18
N ARG A 358 19.45 20.76 -13.46
CA ARG A 358 20.85 21.18 -13.54
C ARG A 358 21.75 19.95 -13.64
N LEU A 359 22.85 20.10 -14.36
CA LEU A 359 23.91 19.10 -14.46
C LEU A 359 25.09 19.59 -13.62
N GLU A 360 25.42 18.83 -12.59
CA GLU A 360 26.55 19.08 -11.69
C GLU A 360 27.53 17.90 -11.82
N THR A 361 28.84 18.15 -11.79
CA THR A 361 29.86 17.11 -11.94
C THR A 361 30.96 17.25 -10.91
N SER A 362 31.54 16.12 -10.49
CA SER A 362 32.74 16.12 -9.65
C SER A 362 33.96 16.68 -10.41
N PRO A 363 34.98 17.24 -9.75
CA PRO A 363 36.12 17.92 -10.40
C PRO A 363 36.92 17.09 -11.42
N ALA A 364 36.83 15.75 -11.37
CA ALA A 364 37.50 14.85 -12.31
C ALA A 364 36.74 14.64 -13.64
N VAL A 365 35.56 15.25 -13.80
CA VAL A 365 34.70 15.10 -14.97
C VAL A 365 34.45 16.46 -15.63
N ASN A 366 34.79 16.54 -16.90
CA ASN A 366 34.41 17.64 -17.78
C ASN A 366 33.18 17.22 -18.61
N ALA A 367 32.13 18.03 -18.58
CA ALA A 367 30.94 17.86 -19.42
C ALA A 367 31.01 18.85 -20.59
N GLU A 368 31.01 18.34 -21.82
CA GLU A 368 31.08 19.16 -23.03
C GLU A 368 29.67 19.65 -23.44
N GLU A 369 29.51 20.45 -24.48
CA GLU A 369 28.17 20.78 -24.99
C GLU A 369 27.47 19.54 -25.58
N ILE A 370 26.14 19.51 -25.49
CA ILE A 370 25.33 18.42 -26.04
C ILE A 370 25.43 18.46 -27.58
N GLY A 371 25.85 17.36 -28.18
CA GLY A 371 26.04 17.22 -29.62
C GLY A 371 25.40 15.96 -30.17
N ILE A 372 25.64 15.69 -31.45
CA ILE A 372 25.27 14.40 -32.07
C ILE A 372 26.47 13.46 -31.97
N PHE A 373 26.30 12.32 -31.30
CA PHE A 373 27.25 11.22 -31.27
C PHE A 373 26.57 9.95 -31.79
N ASP A 374 27.18 9.33 -32.81
CA ASP A 374 26.68 8.13 -33.48
C ASP A 374 25.16 8.20 -33.79
N GLY A 375 24.77 9.22 -34.56
CA GLY A 375 23.39 9.45 -34.98
C GLY A 375 22.39 9.86 -33.89
N ARG A 376 22.79 9.99 -32.62
CA ARG A 376 21.92 10.38 -31.50
C ARG A 376 22.38 11.64 -30.80
N ALA A 377 21.45 12.45 -30.31
CA ALA A 377 21.78 13.59 -29.47
C ALA A 377 22.20 13.13 -28.06
N ALA A 378 23.35 13.60 -27.59
CA ALA A 378 24.00 13.07 -26.39
C ALA A 378 24.85 14.10 -25.64
N GLN A 379 24.79 14.01 -24.32
CA GLN A 379 25.70 14.70 -23.40
C GLN A 379 27.01 13.91 -23.32
N THR A 380 28.11 14.53 -23.72
CA THR A 380 29.47 13.96 -23.63
C THR A 380 30.07 14.24 -22.26
N PHE A 381 30.75 13.24 -21.70
CA PHE A 381 31.53 13.34 -20.47
C PHE A 381 32.95 12.83 -20.71
N GLN A 382 33.95 13.64 -20.35
CA GLN A 382 35.36 13.26 -20.32
C GLN A 382 35.81 13.15 -18.86
N VAL A 383 36.21 11.95 -18.44
CA VAL A 383 36.77 11.68 -17.12
C VAL A 383 38.30 11.62 -17.21
N ASP A 384 38.99 12.45 -16.44
CA ASP A 384 40.46 12.48 -16.38
C ASP A 384 40.99 11.54 -15.26
N SER A 385 41.74 10.52 -15.65
CA SER A 385 42.36 9.56 -14.73
C SER A 385 43.39 10.19 -13.79
N ALA A 386 44.08 11.26 -14.20
CA ALA A 386 45.02 11.99 -13.36
C ALA A 386 44.27 12.81 -12.30
N ALA A 387 43.18 13.47 -12.68
CA ALA A 387 42.30 14.15 -11.74
C ALA A 387 41.64 13.16 -10.75
N MET A 388 41.16 12.01 -11.21
CA MET A 388 40.60 10.97 -10.34
C MET A 388 41.61 10.49 -9.28
N ALA A 389 42.89 10.32 -9.64
CA ALA A 389 43.92 9.87 -8.71
C ALA A 389 44.16 10.86 -7.55
N ALA A 390 43.87 12.14 -7.74
CA ALA A 390 43.91 13.16 -6.69
C ALA A 390 42.62 13.27 -5.86
N TRP A 391 41.49 12.73 -6.35
CA TRP A 391 40.15 12.88 -5.76
C TRP A 391 39.47 11.53 -5.52
N ALA A 392 39.97 10.79 -4.53
CA ALA A 392 39.41 9.52 -4.03
C ALA A 392 39.23 8.37 -5.07
N ALA A 393 39.79 8.50 -6.28
CA ALA A 393 39.64 7.56 -7.39
C ALA A 393 38.17 7.30 -7.82
N THR A 394 37.28 8.29 -7.66
CA THR A 394 35.87 8.21 -8.08
C THR A 394 35.40 9.51 -8.74
N TRP A 395 34.24 9.46 -9.41
CA TRP A 395 33.56 10.63 -9.94
C TRP A 395 32.05 10.52 -9.81
N SER A 396 31.36 11.66 -9.75
CA SER A 396 29.89 11.77 -9.87
C SER A 396 29.45 12.68 -11.02
N ILE A 397 28.31 12.33 -11.59
CA ILE A 397 27.50 13.17 -12.46
C ILE A 397 26.10 13.22 -11.86
N ASP A 398 25.62 14.42 -11.60
CA ASP A 398 24.49 14.71 -10.74
C ASP A 398 23.46 15.51 -11.52
N LEU A 399 22.34 14.88 -11.89
CA LEU A 399 21.19 15.56 -12.44
C LEU A 399 20.28 15.99 -11.28
N THR A 400 20.33 17.27 -10.94
CA THR A 400 19.63 17.87 -9.79
C THR A 400 18.42 18.67 -10.26
N ARG A 401 17.22 18.39 -9.75
CA ARG A 401 15.97 19.12 -10.04
C ARG A 401 15.67 20.17 -8.98
N HIS A 402 15.27 21.37 -9.42
CA HIS A 402 14.89 22.48 -8.53
C HIS A 402 13.70 22.15 -7.62
N GLU A 403 12.73 21.39 -8.13
CA GLU A 403 11.61 20.86 -7.37
C GLU A 403 11.83 19.38 -7.05
N PRO A 404 11.60 18.92 -5.81
CA PRO A 404 11.60 17.49 -5.50
C PRO A 404 10.54 16.73 -6.30
N PHE A 405 10.77 15.44 -6.52
CA PHE A 405 9.82 14.55 -7.19
C PHE A 405 9.85 13.17 -6.54
N SER A 406 8.73 12.44 -6.58
CA SER A 406 8.72 11.04 -6.14
C SER A 406 9.04 10.10 -7.31
N LEU A 407 9.56 8.92 -6.98
CA LEU A 407 9.63 7.76 -7.90
C LEU A 407 8.30 6.99 -7.96
N SER A 408 7.39 7.22 -7.00
CA SER A 408 6.06 6.65 -6.99
C SER A 408 5.32 6.95 -8.30
N GLY A 409 4.61 5.96 -8.83
CA GLY A 409 3.91 6.03 -10.11
C GLY A 409 4.76 5.92 -11.36
N TYR A 410 6.09 5.79 -11.26
CA TYR A 410 6.95 5.39 -12.38
C TYR A 410 7.26 3.88 -12.31
N ARG A 411 7.21 3.18 -13.45
CA ARG A 411 7.45 1.73 -13.54
C ARG A 411 8.89 1.36 -13.87
N SER A 412 9.66 2.28 -14.44
CA SER A 412 11.06 2.05 -14.78
C SER A 412 11.82 3.36 -14.97
N LEU A 413 13.14 3.29 -14.79
CA LEU A 413 14.08 4.28 -15.30
C LEU A 413 14.79 3.69 -16.51
N ARG A 414 14.77 4.41 -17.63
CA ARG A 414 15.51 4.10 -18.86
C ARG A 414 16.67 5.08 -19.02
N LEU A 415 17.85 4.55 -19.34
CA LEU A 415 19.08 5.31 -19.59
C LEU A 415 19.70 4.81 -20.91
N ALA A 416 19.84 5.70 -21.88
CA ALA A 416 20.66 5.45 -23.07
C ALA A 416 22.12 5.80 -22.76
N PHE A 417 23.02 4.83 -22.93
CA PHE A 417 24.43 4.92 -22.57
C PHE A 417 25.30 4.46 -23.74
N HIS A 418 26.42 5.12 -23.96
CA HIS A 418 27.45 4.69 -24.91
C HIS A 418 28.83 4.72 -24.25
N ALA A 419 29.51 3.57 -24.20
CA ALA A 419 30.77 3.41 -23.44
C ALA A 419 31.93 4.22 -24.01
N GLY A 420 31.94 4.50 -25.32
CA GLY A 420 32.89 5.43 -25.93
C GLY A 420 34.33 4.93 -25.87
N THR A 421 35.16 5.61 -25.09
CA THR A 421 36.57 5.24 -24.83
C THR A 421 36.83 4.96 -23.34
N LEU A 422 35.81 4.52 -22.59
CA LEU A 422 35.97 4.18 -21.19
C LEU A 422 36.95 3.03 -20.99
N VAL A 423 37.83 3.21 -20.00
CA VAL A 423 38.80 2.24 -19.53
C VAL A 423 38.46 1.87 -18.08
N ALA A 424 38.31 0.57 -17.85
CA ALA A 424 38.09 -0.01 -16.54
C ALA A 424 39.40 -0.08 -15.72
N PRO A 425 39.42 0.34 -14.44
CA PRO A 425 40.49 -0.02 -13.52
C PRO A 425 40.38 -1.51 -13.14
N ARG A 426 41.34 -2.01 -12.34
CA ARG A 426 41.39 -3.42 -11.89
C ARG A 426 40.09 -3.91 -11.20
N GLU A 427 39.41 -3.01 -10.48
CA GLU A 427 38.14 -3.29 -9.80
C GLU A 427 37.10 -2.26 -10.28
N PRO A 428 36.48 -2.46 -11.46
CA PRO A 428 35.57 -1.49 -12.04
C PRO A 428 34.20 -1.57 -11.36
N TRP A 429 33.60 -0.40 -11.14
CA TRP A 429 32.20 -0.30 -10.76
C TRP A 429 31.58 1.01 -11.26
N LEU A 430 30.27 0.92 -11.48
CA LEU A 430 29.42 2.02 -11.93
C LEU A 430 28.04 1.80 -11.29
N ALA A 431 27.48 2.84 -10.69
CA ALA A 431 26.23 2.77 -9.95
C ALA A 431 25.35 3.99 -10.22
N LEU A 432 24.03 3.77 -10.23
CA LEU A 432 23.03 4.82 -10.21
C LEU A 432 22.51 5.01 -8.78
N TYR A 433 22.28 6.24 -8.37
CA TYR A 433 21.62 6.59 -7.11
C TYR A 433 20.31 7.30 -7.41
N LEU A 434 19.24 6.81 -6.78
CA LEU A 434 17.91 7.41 -6.78
C LEU A 434 17.57 7.71 -5.32
N GLY A 435 17.84 8.93 -4.88
CA GLY A 435 17.98 9.23 -3.44
C GLY A 435 19.05 8.32 -2.81
N GLU A 436 18.72 7.73 -1.67
CA GLU A 436 19.61 6.78 -0.95
C GLU A 436 19.78 5.42 -1.66
N ARG A 437 18.93 5.08 -2.64
CA ARG A 437 18.95 3.76 -3.28
C ARG A 437 20.06 3.68 -4.33
N ARG A 438 21.16 3.01 -3.97
CA ARG A 438 22.22 2.56 -4.90
C ARG A 438 21.74 1.38 -5.75
N ILE A 439 21.87 1.50 -7.06
CA ILE A 439 21.64 0.43 -8.04
C ILE A 439 22.95 0.15 -8.76
N ASP A 440 23.42 -1.10 -8.71
CA ASP A 440 24.61 -1.54 -9.44
C ASP A 440 24.33 -1.66 -10.95
N LEU A 441 25.17 -1.04 -11.78
CA LEU A 441 25.10 -1.09 -13.24
C LEU A 441 26.08 -2.10 -13.85
N ARG A 442 26.93 -2.76 -13.05
CA ARG A 442 27.78 -3.86 -13.52
C ARG A 442 26.91 -5.00 -14.07
N GLY A 443 27.27 -5.50 -15.26
CA GLY A 443 26.47 -6.51 -15.97
C GLY A 443 25.15 -5.99 -16.54
N LYS A 444 24.84 -4.70 -16.43
CA LYS A 444 23.73 -4.03 -17.13
C LYS A 444 24.20 -3.16 -18.29
N ILE A 445 25.46 -2.75 -18.27
CA ILE A 445 26.19 -2.05 -19.34
C ILE A 445 27.37 -2.94 -19.72
N ASP A 446 27.54 -3.17 -21.01
CA ASP A 446 28.74 -3.73 -21.60
C ASP A 446 29.70 -2.58 -21.96
N LEU A 447 30.91 -2.60 -21.41
CA LEU A 447 31.92 -1.56 -21.66
C LEU A 447 32.74 -1.82 -22.92
N GLU A 448 32.72 -3.04 -23.46
CA GLU A 448 33.41 -3.40 -24.71
C GLU A 448 32.53 -3.13 -25.95
N ASN A 449 31.23 -2.98 -25.74
CA ASN A 449 30.26 -2.68 -26.80
C ASN A 449 30.36 -1.21 -27.26
N SER A 450 30.75 -1.04 -28.53
CA SER A 450 30.91 0.25 -29.23
C SER A 450 29.62 0.81 -29.83
N GLU A 451 28.45 0.32 -29.43
CA GLU A 451 27.13 0.76 -29.90
C GLU A 451 26.31 1.35 -28.74
N TRP A 452 25.26 2.11 -29.09
CA TRP A 452 24.31 2.65 -28.12
C TRP A 452 23.51 1.57 -27.39
N GLN A 453 23.61 1.55 -26.06
CA GLN A 453 22.89 0.63 -25.18
C GLN A 453 21.75 1.34 -24.46
N THR A 454 20.67 0.61 -24.13
CA THR A 454 19.57 1.10 -23.30
C THR A 454 19.45 0.24 -22.06
N VAL A 455 19.74 0.83 -20.90
CA VAL A 455 19.55 0.20 -19.59
C VAL A 455 18.15 0.52 -19.10
N GLU A 456 17.34 -0.50 -18.80
CA GLU A 456 16.04 -0.34 -18.15
C GLU A 456 16.09 -0.92 -16.73
N LEU A 457 15.85 -0.07 -15.73
CA LEU A 457 15.81 -0.40 -14.31
C LEU A 457 14.36 -0.41 -13.87
N ALA A 458 13.84 -1.56 -13.44
CA ALA A 458 12.48 -1.65 -12.92
C ALA A 458 12.31 -0.85 -11.61
N LEU A 459 11.16 -0.21 -11.47
CA LEU A 459 10.70 0.51 -10.28
C LEU A 459 9.35 -0.09 -9.86
N ASP A 460 8.99 -0.02 -8.58
CA ASP A 460 7.62 -0.33 -8.16
C ASP A 460 6.79 0.96 -8.14
N PRO A 461 5.84 1.14 -9.07
CA PRO A 461 5.02 2.36 -9.11
C PRO A 461 4.09 2.50 -7.90
N ASN A 462 3.89 1.43 -7.11
CA ASN A 462 3.04 1.45 -5.92
C ASN A 462 3.82 1.65 -4.61
N ALA A 463 5.15 1.66 -4.66
CA ALA A 463 5.98 1.98 -3.50
C ALA A 463 5.77 3.44 -3.10
N GLN A 464 5.75 3.72 -1.80
CA GLN A 464 5.73 5.10 -1.29
C GLN A 464 7.19 5.53 -1.06
N GLU A 465 7.81 6.11 -2.08
CA GLU A 465 9.18 6.64 -1.97
C GLU A 465 9.17 8.13 -1.59
N SER A 466 10.16 8.52 -0.78
CA SER A 466 10.38 9.91 -0.39
C SER A 466 10.67 10.79 -1.61
N LEU A 467 10.41 12.10 -1.49
CA LEU A 467 10.73 13.03 -2.57
C LEU A 467 12.25 13.17 -2.72
N ILE A 468 12.77 12.80 -3.88
CA ILE A 468 14.17 12.96 -4.25
C ILE A 468 14.37 14.23 -5.08
N ARG A 469 15.59 14.77 -5.06
CA ARG A 469 16.00 15.91 -5.89
C ARG A 469 17.01 15.55 -6.96
N GLN A 470 17.57 14.35 -6.92
CA GLN A 470 18.81 14.02 -7.61
C GLN A 470 18.76 12.62 -8.22
N ILE A 471 19.22 12.51 -9.46
CA ILE A 471 19.62 11.25 -10.09
C ILE A 471 21.13 11.33 -10.28
N ARG A 472 21.89 10.48 -9.59
CA ARG A 472 23.36 10.50 -9.59
C ARG A 472 23.91 9.26 -10.29
N LEU A 473 24.82 9.46 -11.24
CA LEU A 473 25.71 8.41 -11.75
C LEU A 473 27.04 8.54 -11.03
N TRP A 474 27.52 7.45 -10.41
CA TRP A 474 28.75 7.42 -9.62
C TRP A 474 29.62 6.23 -10.08
N GLY A 475 30.91 6.44 -10.30
CA GLY A 475 31.78 5.39 -10.85
C GLY A 475 33.28 5.62 -10.64
N ASN A 476 34.08 4.66 -11.10
CA ASN A 476 35.54 4.73 -11.10
C ASN A 476 36.19 4.42 -12.47
N LEU A 477 35.41 4.49 -13.55
CA LEU A 477 35.90 4.33 -14.94
C LEU A 477 36.56 5.63 -15.43
N SER A 478 37.55 5.58 -16.32
CA SER A 478 38.19 6.79 -16.88
C SER A 478 38.07 6.84 -18.41
N GLY A 479 38.19 8.01 -19.05
CA GLY A 479 37.99 8.16 -20.51
C GLY A 479 36.69 8.89 -20.88
N ARG A 480 36.28 8.82 -22.16
CA ARG A 480 35.11 9.53 -22.68
C ARG A 480 33.89 8.61 -22.82
N PHE A 481 32.72 9.06 -22.41
CA PHE A 481 31.44 8.39 -22.64
C PHE A 481 30.29 9.36 -22.90
N PHE A 482 29.13 8.83 -23.24
CA PHE A 482 27.98 9.61 -23.66
C PHE A 482 26.69 9.13 -23.00
N LEU A 483 25.85 10.07 -22.56
CA LEU A 483 24.48 9.81 -22.13
C LEU A 483 23.50 10.39 -23.15
N GLY A 484 22.57 9.58 -23.63
CA GLY A 484 21.55 9.98 -24.59
C GLY A 484 20.28 10.48 -23.89
N GLU A 485 19.21 9.69 -23.95
CA GLU A 485 18.00 9.93 -23.16
C GLU A 485 18.12 9.33 -21.75
N LEU A 486 17.74 10.11 -20.72
CA LEU A 486 17.37 9.62 -19.39
C LEU A 486 15.87 9.86 -19.21
N ARG A 487 15.13 8.83 -18.79
CA ARG A 487 13.66 8.86 -18.68
C ARG A 487 13.17 8.03 -17.50
N LEU A 488 12.34 8.61 -16.65
CA LEU A 488 11.44 7.88 -15.75
C LEU A 488 10.11 7.64 -16.47
N VAL A 489 9.77 6.37 -16.67
CA VAL A 489 8.62 5.94 -17.46
C VAL A 489 7.40 5.80 -16.57
N SER A 490 6.36 6.60 -16.80
CA SER A 490 5.12 6.56 -16.02
C SER A 490 4.46 5.19 -16.12
N ALA A 491 3.82 4.74 -15.04
CA ALA A 491 2.99 3.55 -15.05
C ALA A 491 1.83 3.64 -16.06
N LEU A 492 1.36 4.85 -16.36
CA LEU A 492 0.28 5.13 -17.33
C LEU A 492 0.75 5.14 -18.78
N SER A 493 2.03 5.43 -19.04
CA SER A 493 2.57 5.44 -20.40
C SER A 493 2.40 4.07 -21.05
N PRO A 494 1.93 3.94 -22.31
CA PRO A 494 1.80 2.64 -22.95
C PRO A 494 3.13 1.88 -22.93
N THR A 495 3.09 0.58 -22.65
CA THR A 495 4.31 -0.24 -22.63
C THR A 495 4.76 -0.50 -24.06
N THR A 496 5.63 0.37 -24.58
CA THR A 496 6.54 0.00 -25.65
C THR A 496 7.46 -1.10 -25.10
N ALA A 497 7.11 -2.34 -25.45
CA ALA A 497 8.00 -3.48 -25.31
C ALA A 497 9.32 -3.16 -26.04
N ALA A 498 10.44 -3.63 -25.49
CA ALA A 498 11.75 -3.38 -26.08
C ALA A 498 11.79 -3.83 -27.55
N PRO A 499 12.49 -3.12 -28.44
CA PRO A 499 12.55 -3.46 -29.85
C PRO A 499 13.25 -4.80 -30.05
N VAL A 500 12.47 -5.86 -30.33
CA VAL A 500 13.01 -7.05 -30.98
C VAL A 500 13.45 -6.62 -32.39
N PRO A 501 14.67 -6.96 -32.84
CA PRO A 501 15.13 -6.56 -34.17
C PRO A 501 14.20 -7.10 -35.27
N ALA A 502 13.67 -6.17 -36.06
CA ALA A 502 13.09 -6.34 -37.40
C ALA A 502 12.44 -7.71 -37.74
N THR A 503 11.17 -7.88 -37.36
CA THR A 503 10.10 -8.04 -38.38
C THR A 503 8.80 -7.45 -37.84
N ALA A 504 8.15 -6.58 -38.63
CA ALA A 504 6.74 -6.27 -38.38
C ALA A 504 5.91 -7.56 -38.50
N PRO A 505 4.81 -7.72 -37.73
CA PRO A 505 3.95 -8.89 -37.86
C PRO A 505 3.47 -9.05 -39.31
N ARG A 506 3.71 -10.20 -39.94
CA ARG A 506 3.37 -10.38 -41.38
C ARG A 506 1.87 -10.39 -41.71
N SER A 507 1.01 -10.27 -40.71
CA SER A 507 -0.45 -10.34 -40.83
C SER A 507 -1.13 -9.59 -39.69
N PHE A 508 -2.22 -8.89 -39.99
CA PHE A 508 -3.18 -8.40 -38.99
C PHE A 508 -3.77 -9.58 -38.20
N ARG A 509 -3.82 -9.45 -36.86
CA ARG A 509 -4.43 -10.45 -35.96
C ARG A 509 -4.99 -9.78 -34.72
N LEU A 510 -6.24 -10.06 -34.37
CA LEU A 510 -6.74 -9.89 -33.01
C LEU A 510 -6.50 -11.21 -32.25
N LEU A 511 -5.99 -11.17 -31.03
CA LEU A 511 -5.78 -12.36 -30.20
C LEU A 511 -6.94 -12.55 -29.19
N PRO A 512 -7.18 -13.79 -28.72
CA PRO A 512 -8.04 -14.02 -27.56
C PRO A 512 -7.55 -13.21 -26.35
N ALA A 513 -8.47 -12.55 -25.65
CA ALA A 513 -8.16 -11.85 -24.41
C ALA A 513 -7.72 -12.86 -23.33
N TYR A 514 -6.83 -12.43 -22.43
CA TYR A 514 -6.36 -13.27 -21.33
C TYR A 514 -6.25 -12.48 -20.02
N PRO A 515 -6.78 -12.98 -18.90
CA PRO A 515 -7.66 -14.16 -18.78
C PRO A 515 -9.00 -13.98 -19.52
N ASN A 516 -9.67 -15.08 -19.89
CA ASN A 516 -11.01 -15.10 -20.48
C ASN A 516 -11.61 -16.52 -20.33
N PRO A 517 -12.60 -16.75 -19.44
CA PRO A 517 -13.29 -15.77 -18.60
C PRO A 517 -12.37 -15.02 -17.63
N PHE A 518 -12.77 -13.82 -17.21
CA PHE A 518 -12.00 -13.00 -16.27
C PHE A 518 -12.87 -12.43 -15.15
N ASN A 519 -12.25 -12.17 -14.00
CA ASN A 519 -12.80 -11.36 -12.92
C ASN A 519 -11.82 -10.21 -12.64
N GLY A 520 -12.31 -8.99 -12.48
CA GLY A 520 -11.49 -7.77 -12.41
C GLY A 520 -11.01 -7.32 -13.78
N THR A 521 -9.86 -7.82 -14.25
CA THR A 521 -9.21 -7.31 -15.49
C THR A 521 -8.85 -8.40 -16.50
N THR A 522 -8.79 -8.00 -17.78
CA THR A 522 -8.35 -8.83 -18.91
C THR A 522 -7.44 -8.04 -19.84
N THR A 523 -6.60 -8.74 -20.60
CA THR A 523 -5.69 -8.14 -21.60
C THR A 523 -6.07 -8.59 -23.00
N ILE A 524 -6.47 -7.65 -23.85
CA ILE A 524 -6.68 -7.86 -25.30
C ILE A 524 -5.37 -7.57 -26.03
N ARG A 525 -4.93 -8.45 -26.92
CA ARG A 525 -3.72 -8.25 -27.74
C ARG A 525 -4.06 -8.24 -29.23
N PHE A 526 -3.30 -7.49 -30.03
CA PHE A 526 -3.42 -7.50 -31.47
C PHE A 526 -2.12 -7.11 -32.20
N ASP A 527 -1.98 -7.58 -33.43
CA ASP A 527 -0.82 -7.35 -34.30
C ASP A 527 -1.24 -6.52 -35.53
N LEU A 528 -0.44 -5.49 -35.86
CA LEU A 528 -0.60 -4.64 -37.06
C LEU A 528 0.59 -4.83 -38.02
N PRO A 529 0.37 -5.13 -39.31
CA PRO A 529 1.44 -5.34 -40.29
C PRO A 529 2.01 -4.04 -40.87
N SER A 530 1.26 -2.94 -40.78
CA SER A 530 1.56 -1.63 -41.34
C SER A 530 0.93 -0.54 -40.49
N SER A 531 1.49 0.68 -40.52
CA SER A 531 0.90 1.83 -39.84
C SER A 531 -0.46 2.18 -40.46
N VAL A 532 -1.51 2.25 -39.65
CA VAL A 532 -2.91 2.42 -40.09
C VAL A 532 -3.78 3.00 -38.97
N GLU A 533 -4.93 3.58 -39.30
CA GLU A 533 -5.93 3.97 -38.32
C GLU A 533 -6.63 2.74 -37.73
N VAL A 534 -6.70 2.70 -36.39
CA VAL A 534 -7.22 1.55 -35.63
C VAL A 534 -8.33 1.97 -34.69
N ASN A 535 -9.36 1.13 -34.59
CA ASN A 535 -10.40 1.25 -33.58
C ASN A 535 -10.63 -0.09 -32.89
N LEU A 536 -10.47 -0.15 -31.55
CA LEU A 536 -10.80 -1.32 -30.74
C LEU A 536 -11.99 -0.97 -29.84
N THR A 537 -13.14 -1.58 -30.09
CA THR A 537 -14.40 -1.24 -29.42
C THR A 537 -15.13 -2.49 -28.94
N LEU A 538 -15.77 -2.37 -27.76
CA LEU A 538 -16.55 -3.42 -27.12
C LEU A 538 -18.05 -3.20 -27.27
N TYR A 539 -18.77 -4.31 -27.35
CA TYR A 539 -20.21 -4.39 -27.59
C TYR A 539 -20.86 -5.45 -26.69
N ASN A 540 -22.13 -5.24 -26.34
CA ASN A 540 -22.97 -6.26 -25.70
C ASN A 540 -23.61 -7.20 -26.75
N LEU A 541 -24.44 -8.14 -26.28
CA LEU A 541 -25.16 -9.09 -27.13
C LEU A 541 -26.16 -8.46 -28.12
N THR A 542 -26.61 -7.21 -27.89
CA THR A 542 -27.51 -6.50 -28.81
C THR A 542 -26.76 -5.63 -29.82
N GLY A 543 -25.43 -5.66 -29.84
CA GLY A 543 -24.60 -4.84 -30.72
C GLY A 543 -24.49 -3.37 -30.28
N GLN A 544 -24.95 -3.03 -29.07
CA GLN A 544 -24.75 -1.70 -28.50
C GLN A 544 -23.28 -1.53 -28.10
N ARG A 545 -22.69 -0.41 -28.54
CA ARG A 545 -21.34 0.03 -28.15
C ARG A 545 -21.27 0.32 -26.65
N LEU A 546 -20.26 -0.22 -25.98
CA LEU A 546 -20.04 -0.06 -24.53
C LEU A 546 -18.84 0.83 -24.22
N VAL A 547 -17.68 0.53 -24.82
CA VAL A 547 -16.44 1.28 -24.61
C VAL A 547 -15.54 1.20 -25.84
N THR A 548 -14.82 2.28 -26.14
CA THR A 548 -13.75 2.28 -27.18
C THR A 548 -12.39 2.35 -26.50
N LEU A 549 -11.65 1.23 -26.49
CA LEU A 549 -10.37 1.07 -25.79
C LEU A 549 -9.17 1.66 -26.56
N VAL A 550 -9.25 1.71 -27.88
CA VAL A 550 -8.21 2.27 -28.75
C VAL A 550 -8.88 3.00 -29.91
N SER A 551 -8.39 4.20 -30.24
CA SER A 551 -8.77 4.94 -31.44
C SER A 551 -7.57 5.68 -32.06
N GLY A 552 -7.62 5.94 -33.36
CA GLY A 552 -6.66 6.72 -34.15
C GLY A 552 -5.48 5.93 -34.73
N MET A 553 -4.56 6.64 -35.39
CA MET A 553 -3.37 6.07 -36.04
C MET A 553 -2.49 5.25 -35.08
N ARG A 554 -2.04 4.08 -35.53
CA ARG A 554 -1.05 3.23 -34.87
C ARG A 554 0.01 2.78 -35.88
N GLU A 555 1.19 2.44 -35.40
CA GLU A 555 2.32 1.98 -36.23
C GLU A 555 2.27 0.46 -36.44
N ALA A 556 3.13 -0.08 -37.31
CA ALA A 556 3.28 -1.53 -37.44
C ALA A 556 3.88 -2.12 -36.15
N GLY A 557 3.25 -3.12 -35.55
CA GLY A 557 3.70 -3.70 -34.28
C GLY A 557 2.65 -4.54 -33.55
N GLY A 558 3.06 -5.13 -32.42
CA GLY A 558 2.18 -5.85 -31.50
C GLY A 558 1.72 -4.95 -30.34
N TYR A 559 0.44 -5.04 -29.99
CA TYR A 559 -0.25 -4.22 -29.01
C TYR A 559 -0.89 -5.07 -27.91
N SER A 560 -1.00 -4.50 -26.71
CA SER A 560 -1.55 -5.17 -25.53
C SER A 560 -2.30 -4.14 -24.69
N ILE A 561 -3.62 -4.29 -24.57
CA ILE A 561 -4.54 -3.33 -23.97
C ILE A 561 -5.25 -3.99 -22.79
N GLY A 562 -5.15 -3.38 -21.61
CA GLY A 562 -5.89 -3.81 -20.43
C GLY A 562 -7.33 -3.27 -20.44
N TRP A 563 -8.27 -4.05 -19.91
CA TRP A 563 -9.65 -3.63 -19.65
C TRP A 563 -10.14 -4.21 -18.33
N ASP A 564 -10.97 -3.46 -17.61
CA ASP A 564 -11.42 -3.69 -16.23
C ASP A 564 -12.92 -4.00 -16.11
N GLY A 565 -13.58 -4.27 -17.24
CA GLY A 565 -15.01 -4.55 -17.25
C GLY A 565 -15.89 -3.30 -17.08
N THR A 566 -15.41 -2.10 -17.41
CA THR A 566 -16.20 -0.85 -17.39
C THR A 566 -16.63 -0.35 -18.79
N ASP A 567 -17.67 0.48 -18.84
CA ASP A 567 -18.10 1.21 -20.05
C ASP A 567 -17.45 2.60 -20.17
N ASP A 568 -17.71 3.34 -21.26
CA ASP A 568 -17.18 4.71 -21.48
C ASP A 568 -17.52 5.71 -20.34
N ALA A 569 -18.55 5.43 -19.53
CA ALA A 569 -18.95 6.25 -18.38
C ALA A 569 -18.32 5.76 -17.06
N GLY A 570 -17.36 4.84 -17.11
CA GLY A 570 -16.71 4.22 -15.96
C GLY A 570 -17.61 3.26 -15.17
N ARG A 571 -18.79 2.90 -15.71
CA ARG A 571 -19.74 2.05 -14.99
C ARG A 571 -19.35 0.59 -15.13
N ALA A 572 -19.43 -0.12 -14.02
CA ALA A 572 -19.31 -1.57 -13.97
C ALA A 572 -20.29 -2.26 -14.94
N LEU A 573 -19.76 -3.14 -15.80
CA LEU A 573 -20.58 -4.09 -16.53
C LEU A 573 -20.90 -5.32 -15.66
N VAL A 574 -22.05 -5.94 -15.94
CA VAL A 574 -22.52 -7.15 -15.26
C VAL A 574 -21.81 -8.40 -15.75
N SER A 575 -21.83 -9.48 -14.96
CA SER A 575 -21.35 -10.80 -15.39
C SER A 575 -22.09 -11.25 -16.66
N GLY A 576 -21.36 -11.60 -17.71
CA GLY A 576 -21.96 -11.80 -19.03
C GLY A 576 -20.97 -11.99 -20.18
N MET A 577 -21.53 -12.23 -21.36
CA MET A 577 -20.78 -12.37 -22.61
C MET A 577 -20.81 -11.07 -23.42
N TYR A 578 -19.64 -10.66 -23.86
CA TYR A 578 -19.35 -9.44 -24.60
C TYR A 578 -18.58 -9.77 -25.88
N PHE A 579 -18.54 -8.81 -26.80
CA PHE A 579 -17.72 -8.89 -28.01
C PHE A 579 -16.78 -7.68 -28.08
N TYR A 580 -15.56 -7.89 -28.57
CA TYR A 580 -14.65 -6.83 -28.95
C TYR A 580 -14.30 -6.94 -30.42
N ASN A 581 -14.42 -5.84 -31.15
CA ASN A 581 -14.06 -5.72 -32.55
C ASN A 581 -12.86 -4.78 -32.69
N LEU A 582 -11.89 -5.21 -33.50
CA LEU A 582 -10.76 -4.39 -33.95
C LEU A 582 -10.96 -4.08 -35.44
N THR A 583 -10.99 -2.81 -35.82
CA THR A 583 -10.80 -2.37 -37.22
C THR A 583 -9.41 -1.79 -37.41
N ALA A 584 -8.82 -2.01 -38.59
CA ALA A 584 -7.52 -1.48 -38.99
C ALA A 584 -7.55 -1.23 -40.51
N GLY A 585 -7.94 -0.02 -40.92
CA GLY A 585 -8.31 0.26 -42.31
C GLY A 585 -9.46 -0.64 -42.78
N ASP A 586 -9.29 -1.32 -43.91
CA ASP A 586 -10.28 -2.26 -44.47
C ASP A 586 -10.36 -3.61 -43.72
N LEU A 587 -9.47 -3.87 -42.77
CA LEU A 587 -9.42 -5.13 -42.02
C LEU A 587 -10.24 -5.05 -40.74
N SER A 588 -10.98 -6.11 -40.41
CA SER A 588 -11.71 -6.20 -39.15
C SER A 588 -11.76 -7.62 -38.60
N GLU A 589 -11.60 -7.78 -37.28
CA GLU A 589 -11.77 -9.05 -36.57
C GLU A 589 -12.57 -8.84 -35.28
N THR A 590 -13.51 -9.75 -34.98
CA THR A 590 -14.33 -9.74 -33.75
C THR A 590 -14.04 -10.98 -32.92
N ARG A 591 -13.96 -10.83 -31.60
CA ARG A 591 -13.82 -11.96 -30.65
C ARG A 591 -14.76 -11.84 -29.45
N LYS A 592 -15.04 -12.98 -28.82
CA LYS A 592 -15.89 -13.09 -27.63
C LYS A 592 -15.08 -12.91 -26.34
N LEU A 593 -15.74 -12.39 -25.32
CA LEU A 593 -15.19 -12.08 -24.01
C LEU A 593 -16.21 -12.45 -22.94
N ILE A 594 -15.79 -13.05 -21.83
CA ILE A 594 -16.68 -13.47 -20.74
C ILE A 594 -16.22 -12.81 -19.45
N LEU A 595 -17.03 -11.90 -18.93
CA LEU A 595 -16.83 -11.25 -17.63
C LEU A 595 -17.55 -12.05 -16.55
N LEU A 596 -16.84 -12.33 -15.46
CA LEU A 596 -17.35 -12.90 -14.22
C LEU A 596 -17.11 -11.89 -13.10
N ARG A 597 -18.17 -11.35 -12.53
CA ARG A 597 -18.21 -10.73 -11.19
C ARG A 597 -19.00 -11.64 -10.26
#